data_AF-A0AAU6MF53-F1
#
_entry.id   AF-A0AAU6MF53-F1
#
_cell.length_a   1.000
_cell.length_b   1.000
_cell.length_c   1.000
_cell.angle_alpha   90.00
_cell.angle_beta   90.00
_cell.angle_gamma   90.00
#
_symmetry.space_group_name_H-M   'P 1'
#
loop_
_entity.id
_entity.type
_entity.pdbx_description
1 polymer ?
#
loop_
_entity_poly.entity_id
_entity_poly.type
_entity_poly.pdbx_seq_one_letter_code
_entity_poly.pdbx_strand_id
1 'polypeptide(L)'
;MRAVIQRVDGASVTVADGTDGSDGPAVVGEIVGEGLCVLVGVTHGDTPEKAAQLARKLWSLRVLEGEKSCSDVNAPLLVISQFTLYGDARKGRRPTWNAAAPGEVAEPLVDEVVKQLRALGARVETGRFGAEMRVSLTNHGPFTVLVEV
;
A
#
# COMPACT_ATOMS: atom_id res chain seq x y z
N MET A 1 1.09 -7.47 10.43
CA MET A 1 0.98 -6.41 9.41
C MET A 1 0.12 -6.96 8.30
N ARG A 2 -0.76 -6.14 7.74
CA ARG A 2 -1.71 -6.58 6.70
C ARG A 2 -1.53 -5.74 5.46
N ALA A 3 -1.72 -6.37 4.31
CA ALA A 3 -1.87 -5.66 3.06
C ALA A 3 -3.04 -6.20 2.26
N VAL A 4 -3.80 -5.31 1.65
CA VAL A 4 -4.65 -5.66 0.51
C VAL A 4 -3.86 -5.31 -0.73
N ILE A 5 -3.57 -6.31 -1.55
CA ILE A 5 -2.92 -6.12 -2.85
C ILE A 5 -3.96 -6.24 -3.95
N GLN A 6 -3.83 -5.37 -4.95
CA GLN A 6 -4.63 -5.40 -6.16
C GLN A 6 -3.68 -5.39 -7.34
N ARG A 7 -3.87 -6.34 -8.27
CA ARG A 7 -3.21 -6.24 -9.57
C ARG A 7 -3.86 -5.13 -10.36
N VAL A 8 -3.06 -4.23 -10.93
CA VAL A 8 -3.57 -3.05 -11.63
C VAL A 8 -2.96 -2.91 -13.03
N ASP A 9 -3.69 -2.25 -13.92
CA ASP A 9 -3.18 -1.65 -15.15
C ASP A 9 -3.11 -0.12 -14.95
N GLY A 10 -2.13 0.28 -14.15
CA GLY A 10 -1.95 1.65 -13.67
C GLY A 10 -2.75 2.00 -12.41
N ALA A 11 -2.13 2.83 -11.58
CA ALA A 11 -2.73 3.42 -10.39
C ALA A 11 -2.02 4.72 -10.00
N SER A 12 -2.77 5.66 -9.44
CA SER A 12 -2.25 6.95 -8.97
C SER A 12 -2.91 7.40 -7.69
N VAL A 13 -2.21 8.28 -6.98
CA VAL A 13 -2.70 8.90 -5.75
C VAL A 13 -2.53 10.41 -5.81
N THR A 14 -3.62 11.11 -5.55
CA THR A 14 -3.69 12.57 -5.48
C THR A 14 -3.97 13.00 -4.05
N VAL A 15 -3.28 14.03 -3.56
CA VAL A 15 -3.60 14.69 -2.28
C VAL A 15 -4.37 15.97 -2.54
N ALA A 16 -5.36 16.28 -1.69
CA ALA A 16 -6.24 17.43 -1.89
C ALA A 16 -5.56 18.78 -1.65
N ASP A 17 -4.61 18.85 -0.71
CA ASP A 17 -3.94 20.07 -0.30
C ASP A 17 -2.59 20.16 -1.03
N GLY A 18 -2.36 21.25 -1.78
CA GLY A 18 -1.13 21.45 -2.54
C GLY A 18 0.09 21.56 -1.63
N THR A 19 1.16 20.88 -2.01
CA THR A 19 2.23 20.50 -1.07
C THR A 19 3.53 21.29 -1.24
N ASP A 20 3.45 22.29 -2.09
CA ASP A 20 4.51 23.11 -2.65
C ASP A 20 4.08 24.57 -2.75
N GLY A 21 3.00 24.95 -2.05
CA GLY A 21 2.40 26.29 -2.16
C GLY A 21 1.47 26.45 -3.36
N SER A 22 1.12 25.36 -4.05
CA SER A 22 0.09 25.37 -5.09
C SER A 22 -1.32 25.32 -4.51
N ASP A 23 -2.25 26.10 -5.08
CA ASP A 23 -3.68 26.00 -4.79
C ASP A 23 -4.27 24.85 -5.62
N GLY A 24 -4.16 23.61 -5.15
CA GLY A 24 -4.91 22.51 -5.76
C GLY A 24 -4.39 21.10 -5.52
N PRO A 25 -5.17 20.10 -6.00
CA PRO A 25 -4.82 18.70 -5.86
C PRO A 25 -3.56 18.33 -6.66
N ALA A 26 -2.65 17.60 -6.02
CA ALA A 26 -1.37 17.19 -6.63
C ALA A 26 -1.24 15.66 -6.67
N VAL A 27 -0.82 15.11 -7.82
CA VAL A 27 -0.45 13.69 -7.93
C VAL A 27 0.89 13.49 -7.24
N VAL A 28 0.93 12.65 -6.21
CA VAL A 28 2.13 12.41 -5.38
C VAL A 28 2.75 11.03 -5.61
N GLY A 29 2.05 10.15 -6.34
CA GLY A 29 2.55 8.85 -6.74
C GLY A 29 1.74 8.28 -7.90
N GLU A 30 2.42 7.66 -8.86
CA GLU A 30 1.80 7.08 -10.05
C GLU A 30 2.61 5.92 -10.63
N ILE A 31 1.94 4.81 -10.88
CA ILE A 31 2.44 3.69 -11.66
C ILE A 31 1.59 3.53 -12.92
N VAL A 32 2.22 3.16 -14.03
CA VAL A 32 1.58 2.96 -15.34
C VAL A 32 1.80 1.51 -15.78
N GLY A 33 0.79 0.89 -16.38
CA GLY A 33 0.85 -0.49 -16.84
C GLY A 33 0.68 -1.50 -15.70
N GLU A 34 1.05 -2.76 -15.98
CA GLU A 34 0.93 -3.84 -14.99
C GLU A 34 1.75 -3.56 -13.73
N GLY A 35 1.10 -3.61 -12.57
CA GLY A 35 1.75 -3.44 -11.27
C GLY A 35 0.84 -3.84 -10.10
N LEU A 36 1.26 -3.49 -8.89
CA LEU A 36 0.46 -3.69 -7.68
C LEU A 36 0.09 -2.35 -7.02
N CYS A 37 -1.20 -2.15 -6.76
CA CYS A 37 -1.65 -1.19 -5.77
C CYS A 37 -1.75 -1.90 -4.42
N VAL A 38 -1.05 -1.39 -3.41
CA VAL A 38 -0.88 -2.05 -2.10
C VAL A 38 -1.35 -1.11 -1.00
N LEU A 39 -2.45 -1.48 -0.34
CA LEU A 39 -2.94 -0.82 0.87
C LEU A 39 -2.33 -1.52 2.08
N VAL A 40 -1.51 -0.83 2.88
CA VAL A 40 -0.79 -1.40 4.03
C VAL A 40 -1.41 -0.93 5.35
N GLY A 41 -1.82 -1.88 6.19
CA GLY A 41 -2.30 -1.64 7.54
C GLY A 41 -1.30 -2.14 8.58
N VAL A 42 -1.13 -1.35 9.64
CA VAL A 42 -0.25 -1.65 10.79
C VAL A 42 -1.07 -1.82 12.07
N THR A 43 -0.72 -2.82 12.89
CA THR A 43 -1.28 -3.04 14.24
C THR A 43 -0.19 -2.95 15.32
N HIS A 44 -0.62 -2.91 16.57
CA HIS A 44 0.21 -2.71 17.76
C HIS A 44 1.40 -3.69 17.89
N GLY A 45 1.25 -4.92 17.39
CA GLY A 45 2.28 -5.97 17.45
C GLY A 45 3.14 -6.08 16.20
N ASP A 46 3.13 -5.07 15.33
CA ASP A 46 3.96 -5.05 14.13
C ASP A 46 5.34 -4.46 14.41
N THR A 47 6.32 -4.95 13.66
CA THR A 47 7.75 -4.66 13.88
C THR A 47 8.46 -4.47 12.53
N PRO A 48 9.68 -3.90 12.52
CA PRO A 48 10.49 -3.80 11.31
C PRO A 48 10.73 -5.15 10.61
N GLU A 49 10.83 -6.25 11.36
CA GLU A 49 11.01 -7.59 10.81
C GLU A 49 9.78 -8.03 10.00
N LYS A 50 8.58 -7.72 10.51
CA LYS A 50 7.33 -7.94 9.78
C LYS A 50 7.23 -7.04 8.55
N ALA A 51 7.67 -5.78 8.63
CA ALA A 51 7.74 -4.89 7.48
C ALA A 51 8.63 -5.49 6.37
N ALA A 52 9.82 -5.98 6.73
CA ALA A 52 10.73 -6.65 5.80
C ALA A 52 10.14 -7.97 5.25
N GLN A 53 9.41 -8.73 6.07
CA GLN A 53 8.72 -9.94 5.62
C GLN A 53 7.59 -9.63 4.64
N LEU A 54 6.79 -8.58 4.90
CA LEU A 54 5.76 -8.14 3.98
C LEU A 54 6.37 -7.69 2.65
N ALA A 55 7.42 -6.86 2.68
CA ALA A 55 8.13 -6.40 1.48
C ALA A 55 8.60 -7.57 0.61
N ARG A 56 9.25 -8.59 1.20
CA ARG A 56 9.65 -9.80 0.47
C ARG A 56 8.47 -10.52 -0.17
N LYS A 57 7.37 -10.70 0.58
CA LYS A 57 6.15 -11.32 0.02
C LYS A 57 5.57 -10.53 -1.13
N LEU A 58 5.41 -9.21 -0.99
CA LEU A 58 4.88 -8.35 -2.04
C LEU A 58 5.73 -8.43 -3.32
N TRP A 59 7.05 -8.49 -3.17
CA TRP A 59 7.97 -8.56 -4.30
C TRP A 59 7.94 -9.91 -5.04
N SER A 60 7.82 -11.01 -4.31
CA SER A 60 7.98 -12.37 -4.86
C SER A 60 6.66 -13.14 -5.04
N LEU A 61 5.51 -12.59 -4.65
CA LEU A 61 4.22 -13.25 -4.83
C LEU A 61 3.84 -13.33 -6.31
N ARG A 62 3.51 -14.53 -6.78
CA ARG A 62 3.17 -14.83 -8.18
C ARG A 62 1.73 -14.46 -8.55
N VAL A 63 1.40 -13.18 -8.46
CA VAL A 63 0.03 -12.64 -8.58
C VAL A 63 -0.22 -11.82 -9.86
N LEU A 64 0.83 -11.54 -10.63
CA LEU A 64 0.72 -10.87 -11.93
C LEU A 64 0.23 -11.84 -13.01
N GLU A 65 -0.02 -11.31 -14.21
CA GLU A 65 -0.45 -12.12 -15.34
C GLU A 65 0.57 -13.24 -15.66
N GLY A 66 0.05 -14.42 -15.98
CA GLY A 66 0.88 -15.61 -16.21
C GLY A 66 1.57 -16.14 -14.94
N GLU A 67 0.99 -15.90 -13.76
CA GLU A 67 1.54 -16.31 -12.47
C GLU A 67 2.98 -15.81 -12.25
N LYS A 68 3.24 -14.56 -12.62
CA LYS A 68 4.53 -13.91 -12.38
C LYS A 68 4.47 -13.07 -11.12
N SER A 69 5.61 -12.80 -10.52
CA SER A 69 5.78 -11.85 -9.44
C SER A 69 6.26 -10.50 -9.96
N CYS A 70 6.16 -9.46 -9.14
CA CYS A 70 6.75 -8.16 -9.46
C CYS A 70 8.25 -8.29 -9.75
N SER A 71 8.95 -9.18 -9.03
CA SER A 71 10.37 -9.44 -9.23
C SER A 71 10.71 -10.09 -10.58
N ASP A 72 9.80 -10.90 -11.15
CA ASP A 72 10.05 -11.59 -12.42
C ASP A 72 10.04 -10.63 -13.63
N VAL A 73 9.29 -9.53 -13.52
CA VAL A 73 9.05 -8.57 -14.62
C VAL A 73 9.42 -7.13 -14.28
N ASN A 74 9.99 -6.90 -13.09
CA ASN A 74 10.25 -5.58 -12.52
C ASN A 74 9.02 -4.67 -12.49
N ALA A 75 7.84 -5.23 -12.20
CA ALA A 75 6.62 -4.45 -12.15
C ALA A 75 6.64 -3.47 -10.95
N PRO A 76 6.15 -2.23 -11.12
CA PRO A 76 6.13 -1.23 -10.06
C PRO A 76 5.04 -1.50 -9.02
N LEU A 77 5.23 -0.93 -7.83
CA LEU A 77 4.25 -0.96 -6.75
C LEU A 77 3.88 0.46 -6.32
N LEU A 78 2.60 0.70 -6.08
CA LEU A 78 2.10 1.89 -5.40
C LEU A 78 1.68 1.51 -3.98
N VAL A 79 2.42 1.99 -2.98
CA VAL A 79 2.21 1.64 -1.56
C VAL A 79 1.53 2.79 -0.81
N ILE A 80 0.39 2.50 -0.19
CA ILE A 80 -0.46 3.49 0.47
C ILE A 80 -0.80 2.99 1.88
N SER A 81 -0.59 3.84 2.89
CA SER A 81 -1.00 3.55 4.27
C SER A 81 -2.53 3.48 4.39
N GLN A 82 -3.06 2.41 4.98
CA GLN A 82 -4.49 2.16 5.11
C GLN A 82 -4.84 1.55 6.47
N PHE A 83 -4.97 2.39 7.51
CA PHE A 83 -5.28 1.94 8.87
C PHE A 83 -6.64 1.23 8.97
N THR A 84 -7.57 1.54 8.07
CA THR A 84 -8.93 0.96 8.06
C THR A 84 -8.96 -0.54 7.75
N LEU A 85 -7.85 -1.15 7.32
CA LEU A 85 -7.73 -2.60 7.20
C LEU A 85 -7.85 -3.33 8.56
N TYR A 86 -7.68 -2.62 9.66
CA TYR A 86 -7.96 -3.11 11.02
C TYR A 86 -9.30 -2.63 11.57
N GLY A 87 -10.24 -2.25 10.69
CA GLY A 87 -11.62 -1.95 11.05
C GLY A 87 -12.39 -3.15 11.57
N ASP A 88 -12.99 -3.01 12.75
CA ASP A 88 -13.99 -3.95 13.24
C ASP A 88 -15.39 -3.38 13.03
N ALA A 89 -16.10 -3.95 12.05
CA ALA A 89 -17.48 -3.61 11.70
C ALA A 89 -18.48 -4.69 12.15
N ARG A 90 -18.09 -5.65 13.00
CA ARG A 90 -18.97 -6.74 13.44
C ARG A 90 -20.10 -6.28 14.36
N LYS A 91 -19.93 -5.13 15.03
CA LYS A 91 -20.90 -4.57 15.98
C LYS A 91 -21.43 -3.22 15.50
N GLY A 92 -22.75 -3.09 15.39
CA GLY A 92 -23.42 -1.83 15.03
C GLY A 92 -23.23 -1.42 13.56
N ARG A 93 -23.38 -0.12 13.27
CA ARG A 93 -23.31 0.44 11.90
C ARG A 93 -22.04 1.27 11.64
N ARG A 94 -21.20 1.48 12.65
CA ARG A 94 -19.97 2.29 12.57
C ARG A 94 -18.77 1.41 12.89
N PRO A 95 -17.81 1.23 11.97
CA PRO A 95 -16.57 0.50 12.27
C PRO A 95 -15.79 1.16 13.41
N THR A 96 -15.06 0.34 14.16
CA THR A 96 -14.07 0.79 15.16
C THR A 96 -12.66 0.46 14.70
N TRP A 97 -11.67 1.22 15.17
CA TRP A 97 -10.29 1.12 14.69
C TRP A 97 -9.31 0.73 15.79
N ASN A 98 -9.80 0.15 16.88
CA ASN A 98 -9.03 -0.15 18.09
C ASN A 98 -7.85 -1.10 17.85
N ALA A 99 -7.85 -1.84 16.74
CA ALA A 99 -6.76 -2.73 16.37
C ALA A 99 -5.70 -2.06 15.48
N ALA A 100 -5.96 -0.87 14.93
CA ALA A 100 -4.96 -0.12 14.16
C ALA A 100 -3.94 0.52 15.10
N ALA A 101 -2.66 0.50 14.72
CA ALA A 101 -1.62 1.24 15.44
C ALA A 101 -1.81 2.77 15.25
N PRO A 102 -1.39 3.59 16.24
CA PRO A 102 -1.34 5.04 16.07
C PRO A 102 -0.32 5.45 15.00
N GLY A 103 -0.50 6.67 14.45
CA GLY A 103 0.33 7.18 13.34
C GLY A 103 1.84 7.13 13.63
N GLU A 104 2.26 7.53 14.82
CA GLU A 104 3.67 7.53 15.27
C GLU A 104 4.33 6.13 15.27
N VAL A 105 3.53 5.07 15.33
CA VAL A 105 3.99 3.68 15.19
C VAL A 105 3.83 3.18 13.76
N ALA A 106 2.73 3.54 13.11
CA ALA A 106 2.39 3.04 11.79
C ALA A 106 3.24 3.64 10.66
N GLU A 107 3.49 4.95 10.68
CA GLU A 107 4.24 5.65 9.64
C GLU A 107 5.66 5.09 9.45
N PRO A 108 6.49 4.95 10.50
CA PRO A 108 7.83 4.36 10.35
C PRO A 108 7.81 2.93 9.81
N LEU A 109 6.77 2.16 10.14
CA LEU A 109 6.65 0.77 9.69
C LEU A 109 6.20 0.68 8.22
N VAL A 110 5.36 1.59 7.74
CA VAL A 110 5.03 1.70 6.30
C VAL A 110 6.26 2.15 5.52
N ASP A 111 7.01 3.13 6.03
CA ASP A 111 8.27 3.58 5.42
C ASP A 111 9.29 2.45 5.36
N GLU A 112 9.37 1.61 6.40
CA GLU A 112 10.25 0.44 6.39
C GLU A 112 9.82 -0.59 5.33
N VAL A 113 8.52 -0.80 5.08
CA VAL A 113 8.07 -1.65 3.95
C VAL A 113 8.57 -1.08 2.62
N VAL A 114 8.40 0.23 2.39
CA VAL A 114 8.83 0.91 1.16
C VAL A 114 10.35 0.81 0.99
N LYS A 115 11.10 1.08 2.06
CA LYS A 115 12.57 0.99 2.08
C LYS A 115 13.04 -0.42 1.76
N GLN A 116 12.42 -1.44 2.36
CA GLN A 116 12.78 -2.84 2.11
C GLN A 116 12.44 -3.28 0.68
N LEU A 117 11.30 -2.85 0.13
CA LEU A 117 10.98 -3.08 -1.29
C LEU A 117 12.00 -2.44 -2.23
N ARG A 118 12.37 -1.18 -1.99
CA ARG A 118 13.41 -0.49 -2.78
C ARG A 118 14.77 -1.18 -2.66
N ALA A 119 15.13 -1.66 -1.48
CA ALA A 119 16.36 -2.43 -1.27
C ALA A 119 16.38 -3.77 -2.03
N LEU A 120 15.21 -4.37 -2.29
CA LEU A 120 15.05 -5.56 -3.13
C LEU A 120 15.09 -5.25 -4.64
N GLY A 121 15.21 -3.98 -5.03
CA GLY A 121 15.27 -3.53 -6.43
C GLY A 121 13.92 -3.09 -7.00
N ALA A 122 12.86 -3.02 -6.19
CA ALA A 122 11.55 -2.61 -6.68
C ALA A 122 11.47 -1.10 -6.97
N ARG A 123 10.79 -0.74 -8.06
CA ARG A 123 10.27 0.62 -8.23
C ARG A 123 9.02 0.78 -7.36
N VAL A 124 9.09 1.72 -6.41
CA VAL A 124 8.02 1.95 -5.43
C VAL A 124 7.62 3.42 -5.39
N GLU A 125 6.38 3.68 -5.77
CA GLU A 125 5.68 4.94 -5.60
C GLU A 125 4.85 4.91 -4.31
N THR A 126 4.54 6.06 -3.75
CA THR A 126 3.84 6.14 -2.46
C THR A 126 2.73 7.19 -2.45
N GLY A 127 1.79 7.04 -1.53
CA GLY A 127 0.93 8.14 -1.10
C GLY A 127 1.64 9.11 -0.14
N ARG A 128 0.84 9.82 0.64
CA ARG A 128 1.32 10.67 1.74
C ARG A 128 0.62 10.27 3.03
N PHE A 129 1.41 9.84 4.00
CA PHE A 129 0.87 9.40 5.29
C PHE A 129 0.07 10.54 5.95
N GLY A 130 -1.08 10.20 6.52
CA GLY A 130 -1.96 11.14 7.23
C GLY A 130 -2.71 12.16 6.34
N ALA A 131 -2.41 12.26 5.05
CA ALA A 131 -3.12 13.17 4.15
C ALA A 131 -4.45 12.58 3.66
N GLU A 132 -5.39 13.46 3.31
CA GLU A 132 -6.56 13.05 2.53
C GLU A 132 -6.11 12.71 1.10
N MET A 133 -6.27 11.44 0.73
CA MET A 133 -5.83 10.89 -0.54
C MET A 133 -7.02 10.43 -1.39
N ARG A 134 -6.96 10.71 -2.69
CA ARG A 134 -7.81 10.12 -3.72
C ARG A 134 -6.97 9.12 -4.50
N VAL A 135 -7.36 7.85 -4.47
CA VAL A 135 -6.64 6.76 -5.13
C VAL A 135 -7.45 6.33 -6.35
N SER A 136 -6.84 6.46 -7.53
CA SER A 136 -7.38 5.97 -8.79
C SER A 136 -6.62 4.72 -9.19
N LEU A 137 -7.32 3.68 -9.63
CA LEU A 137 -6.69 2.45 -10.12
C LEU A 137 -7.58 1.77 -11.16
N THR A 138 -6.96 1.10 -12.10
CA THR A 138 -7.64 0.16 -13.01
C THR A 138 -7.34 -1.26 -12.52
N ASN A 139 -8.27 -1.89 -11.82
CA ASN A 139 -8.05 -3.25 -11.30
C ASN A 139 -8.01 -4.26 -12.47
N HIS A 140 -6.90 -4.96 -12.62
CA HIS A 140 -6.66 -5.87 -13.73
C HIS A 140 -6.98 -7.32 -13.32
N GLY A 141 -8.23 -7.73 -13.52
CA GLY A 141 -8.73 -9.08 -13.25
C GLY A 141 -10.25 -9.16 -13.06
N PRO A 142 -10.84 -8.52 -12.01
CA PRO A 142 -10.12 -7.96 -10.86
C PRO A 142 -9.48 -9.06 -10.03
N PHE A 143 -8.26 -8.80 -9.56
CA PHE A 143 -7.51 -9.72 -8.71
C PHE A 143 -7.10 -9.00 -7.44
N THR A 144 -7.62 -9.48 -6.30
CA THR A 144 -7.42 -8.85 -4.99
C THR A 144 -7.09 -9.92 -3.97
N VAL A 145 -6.01 -9.74 -3.20
CA VAL A 145 -5.55 -10.70 -2.19
C VAL A 145 -5.25 -9.97 -0.88
N LEU A 146 -5.66 -10.60 0.23
CA LEU A 146 -5.21 -10.21 1.56
C LEU A 146 -3.90 -10.94 1.89
N VAL A 147 -2.87 -10.19 2.26
CA VAL A 147 -1.57 -10.71 2.68
C VAL A 147 -1.35 -10.33 4.15
N GLU A 148 -1.03 -11.31 4.99
CA GLU A 148 -0.75 -11.09 6.41
C GLU A 148 0.61 -11.68 6.79
N VAL A 149 1.32 -10.98 7.69
CA VAL A 149 2.60 -11.38 8.30
C VAL A 149 2.66 -11.01 9.79
#